data_AF-A0A935FGK0-F1
#
_entry.id   AF-A0A935FGK0-F1
#
_cell.length_a   1.000
_cell.length_b   1.000
_cell.length_c   1.000
_cell.angle_alpha   90.00
_cell.angle_beta   90.00
_cell.angle_gamma   90.00
#
_symmetry.space_group_name_H-M   'P 1'
#
loop_
_entity.id
_entity.type
_entity.pdbx_description
1 polymer ?
#
loop_
_entity_poly.entity_id
_entity_poly.type
_entity_poly.pdbx_seq_one_letter_code
_entity_poly.pdbx_strand_id
1 'polypeptide(L)'
;MRCAATCSSSKRAALWALALLSLALGCRRAQPMRAEEVFVALGEAARRGDTKTVFDLLDQQSQWSLMSAFRAQQQQRDNVLAYYPPARQAGELQRTQLLVGVKDVAGYWAAYCRSSGTLGRLARLGAAPGADPKGERVAWRSGGEDVALCREGARWTYCGLREALEQLKLKATRDLETVREGVESYKGRAL
;
A
#
# COMPACT_ATOMS: atom_id res chain seq x y z
N MET A 1 -21.59 -1.26 71.87
CA MET A 1 -20.15 -1.01 71.63
C MET A 1 -19.76 -1.53 70.25
N ARG A 2 -19.26 -0.60 69.42
CA ARG A 2 -18.45 -0.68 68.19
C ARG A 2 -18.04 -2.07 67.67
N CYS A 3 -18.26 -2.32 66.36
CA CYS A 3 -17.21 -2.71 65.41
C CYS A 3 -17.78 -2.75 63.97
N ALA A 4 -17.63 -1.64 63.25
CA ALA A 4 -17.81 -1.58 61.81
C ALA A 4 -16.65 -0.76 61.23
N ALA A 5 -15.64 -1.46 60.70
CA ALA A 5 -14.70 -0.91 59.72
C ALA A 5 -13.74 -2.02 59.30
N THR A 6 -13.74 -2.34 58.00
CA THR A 6 -12.57 -2.64 57.14
C THR A 6 -12.91 -3.68 56.08
N CYS A 7 -13.65 -3.26 55.03
CA CYS A 7 -13.71 -4.05 53.80
C CYS A 7 -13.85 -3.10 52.58
N SER A 8 -12.86 -2.21 52.41
CA SER A 8 -12.85 -1.23 51.30
C SER A 8 -11.49 -1.08 50.62
N SER A 9 -10.38 -1.51 51.25
CA SER A 9 -9.04 -1.31 50.68
C SER A 9 -8.61 -2.35 49.63
N SER A 10 -9.21 -3.55 49.61
CA SER A 10 -8.78 -4.65 48.74
C SER A 10 -9.11 -4.43 47.25
N LYS A 11 -10.24 -3.77 46.94
CA LYS A 11 -10.68 -3.58 45.53
C LYS A 11 -9.81 -2.57 44.76
N ARG A 12 -9.17 -1.62 45.46
CA ARG A 12 -8.32 -0.60 44.83
C ARG A 12 -6.96 -1.18 44.42
N ALA A 13 -6.41 -2.12 45.20
CA ALA A 13 -5.13 -2.76 44.89
C ALA A 13 -5.20 -3.63 43.61
N ALA A 14 -6.33 -4.32 43.39
CA ALA A 14 -6.53 -5.17 42.21
C ALA A 14 -6.61 -4.38 40.89
N LEU A 15 -7.21 -3.18 40.91
CA LEU A 15 -7.32 -2.31 39.73
C LEU A 15 -5.96 -1.71 39.30
N TRP A 16 -5.09 -1.38 40.26
CA TRP A 16 -3.74 -0.91 39.96
C TRP A 16 -2.83 -2.02 39.41
N ALA A 17 -2.98 -3.25 39.90
CA ALA A 17 -2.23 -4.39 39.39
C ALA A 17 -2.61 -4.71 37.92
N LEU A 18 -3.89 -4.61 37.56
CA LEU A 18 -4.33 -4.84 36.17
C LEU A 18 -3.85 -3.74 35.22
N ALA A 19 -3.81 -2.47 35.67
CA ALA A 19 -3.29 -1.35 34.89
C ALA A 19 -1.77 -1.43 34.67
N LEU A 20 -1.01 -1.88 35.68
CA LEU A 20 0.44 -2.10 35.53
C LEU A 20 0.75 -3.29 34.60
N LEU A 21 -0.09 -4.33 34.60
CA LEU A 21 0.09 -5.48 33.71
C LEU A 21 -0.19 -5.12 32.24
N SER A 22 -1.16 -4.25 31.96
CA SER A 22 -1.44 -3.77 30.60
C SER A 22 -0.37 -2.80 30.07
N LEU A 23 0.31 -2.07 30.95
CA LEU A 23 1.52 -1.29 30.60
C LEU A 23 2.74 -2.18 30.31
N ALA A 24 2.86 -3.35 30.94
CA ALA A 24 3.97 -4.28 30.70
C ALA A 24 3.82 -5.13 29.43
N LEU A 25 2.58 -5.32 28.95
CA LEU A 25 2.27 -5.98 27.67
C LEU A 25 2.19 -4.99 26.49
N GLY A 26 2.09 -3.68 26.78
CA GLY A 26 2.18 -2.62 25.80
C GLY A 26 3.62 -2.35 25.39
N CYS A 27 3.92 -2.49 24.10
CA CYS A 27 5.20 -2.14 23.45
C CYS A 27 6.34 -3.17 23.54
N ARG A 28 6.08 -4.46 23.28
CA ARG A 28 7.05 -5.20 22.45
C ARG A 28 6.98 -4.62 21.04
N ARG A 29 7.72 -3.53 20.82
CA ARG A 29 7.89 -2.92 19.50
C ARG A 29 8.53 -3.99 18.62
N ALA A 30 7.76 -4.55 17.69
CA ALA A 30 8.27 -5.54 16.75
C ALA A 30 9.55 -4.98 16.14
N GLN A 31 10.64 -5.74 16.21
CA GLN A 31 11.90 -5.29 15.63
C GLN A 31 11.68 -5.05 14.13
N PRO A 32 12.20 -3.95 13.58
CA PRO A 32 12.08 -3.69 12.15
C PRO A 32 12.77 -4.81 11.40
N MET A 33 12.06 -5.39 10.41
CA MET A 33 12.60 -6.47 9.60
C MET A 33 13.87 -6.01 8.89
N ARG A 34 14.85 -6.90 8.81
CA ARG A 34 16.05 -6.69 8.00
C ARG A 34 15.69 -6.72 6.51
N ALA A 35 16.56 -6.12 5.69
CA ALA A 35 16.38 -6.05 4.25
C ALA A 35 16.12 -7.44 3.62
N GLU A 36 16.90 -8.43 4.06
CA GLU A 36 16.83 -9.81 3.61
C GLU A 36 15.49 -10.47 3.97
N GLU A 37 14.99 -10.20 5.18
CA GLU A 37 13.73 -10.77 5.68
C GLU A 37 12.54 -10.23 4.89
N VAL A 38 12.55 -8.94 4.54
CA VAL A 38 11.52 -8.32 3.70
C VAL A 38 11.53 -8.93 2.30
N PHE A 39 12.71 -9.18 1.72
CA PHE A 39 12.82 -9.81 0.41
C PHE A 39 12.25 -11.21 0.36
N VAL A 40 12.63 -12.05 1.33
CA VAL A 40 12.13 -13.41 1.43
C VAL A 40 10.61 -13.38 1.61
N ALA A 41 10.11 -12.53 2.50
CA ALA A 41 8.68 -12.39 2.74
C ALA A 41 7.91 -11.90 1.49
N LEU A 42 8.45 -10.92 0.75
CA LEU A 42 7.87 -10.42 -0.50
C LEU A 42 7.84 -11.52 -1.57
N GLY A 43 8.96 -12.23 -1.76
CA GLY A 43 9.06 -13.30 -2.75
C GLY A 43 8.14 -14.46 -2.45
N GLU A 44 8.04 -14.87 -1.18
CA GLU A 44 7.11 -15.92 -0.75
C GLU A 44 5.65 -15.51 -0.89
N ALA A 45 5.29 -14.31 -0.44
CA ALA A 45 3.93 -13.79 -0.60
C ALA A 45 3.54 -13.71 -2.08
N ALA A 46 4.45 -13.25 -2.93
CA ALA A 46 4.24 -13.20 -4.37
C ALA A 46 4.10 -14.60 -5.01
N ARG A 47 4.91 -15.58 -4.61
CA ARG A 47 4.77 -16.99 -5.05
C ARG A 47 3.42 -17.59 -4.67
N ARG A 48 2.86 -17.20 -3.52
CA ARG A 48 1.52 -17.62 -3.06
C ARG A 48 0.38 -16.82 -3.71
N GLY A 49 0.68 -15.79 -4.50
CA GLY A 49 -0.34 -14.86 -5.02
C GLY A 49 -0.98 -13.97 -3.96
N ASP A 50 -0.36 -13.83 -2.79
CA ASP A 50 -0.89 -13.08 -1.64
C ASP A 50 -0.64 -11.58 -1.82
N THR A 51 -1.49 -10.93 -2.62
CA THR A 51 -1.41 -9.50 -2.89
C THR A 51 -1.54 -8.67 -1.63
N LYS A 52 -2.27 -9.16 -0.61
CA LYS A 52 -2.47 -8.43 0.64
C LYS A 52 -1.16 -8.35 1.41
N THR A 53 -0.49 -9.48 1.65
CA THR A 53 0.80 -9.47 2.33
C THR A 53 1.85 -8.68 1.55
N VAL A 54 1.86 -8.78 0.22
CA VAL A 54 2.75 -7.93 -0.59
C VAL A 54 2.47 -6.44 -0.36
N PHE A 55 1.20 -6.03 -0.33
CA PHE A 55 0.83 -4.63 -0.04
C PHE A 55 1.28 -4.19 1.34
N ASP A 56 1.07 -5.03 2.36
CA ASP A 56 1.43 -4.72 3.75
C ASP A 56 2.95 -4.57 3.94
N LEU A 57 3.74 -5.25 3.11
CA LEU A 57 5.21 -5.17 3.09
C LEU A 57 5.75 -3.97 2.31
N LEU A 58 4.92 -3.23 1.58
CA LEU A 58 5.35 -2.01 0.92
C LEU A 58 5.76 -0.92 1.93
N ASP A 59 6.74 -0.12 1.53
CA ASP A 59 7.06 1.12 2.20
C ASP A 59 5.89 2.11 2.14
N GLN A 60 5.92 3.10 3.02
CA GLN A 60 4.82 4.05 3.18
C GLN A 60 4.59 4.87 1.92
N GLN A 61 5.66 5.31 1.24
CA GLN A 61 5.56 6.04 -0.01
C GLN A 61 4.86 5.21 -1.10
N SER A 62 5.25 3.95 -1.29
CA SER A 62 4.59 3.06 -2.27
C SER A 62 3.11 2.82 -1.96
N GLN A 63 2.76 2.61 -0.69
CA GLN A 63 1.35 2.49 -0.26
C GLN A 63 0.58 3.78 -0.57
N TRP A 64 1.17 4.93 -0.29
CA TRP A 64 0.56 6.23 -0.55
C TRP A 64 0.39 6.50 -2.05
N SER A 65 1.35 6.11 -2.88
CA SER A 65 1.24 6.26 -4.34
C SER A 65 0.13 5.39 -4.92
N LEU A 66 -0.06 4.17 -4.42
CA LEU A 66 -1.23 3.33 -4.78
C LEU A 66 -2.56 3.95 -4.35
N MET A 67 -2.66 4.41 -3.10
CA MET A 67 -3.88 5.06 -2.60
C MET A 67 -4.23 6.31 -3.40
N SER A 68 -3.22 7.10 -3.76
CA SER A 68 -3.39 8.33 -4.54
C SER A 68 -3.84 8.02 -5.97
N ALA A 69 -3.22 7.04 -6.62
CA ALA A 69 -3.63 6.59 -7.95
C ALA A 69 -5.08 6.06 -7.95
N PHE A 70 -5.43 5.24 -6.95
CA PHE A 70 -6.79 4.71 -6.79
C PHE A 70 -7.83 5.83 -6.68
N ARG A 71 -7.62 6.79 -5.76
CA ARG A 71 -8.52 7.93 -5.58
C ARG A 71 -8.63 8.80 -6.83
N ALA A 72 -7.51 9.05 -7.51
CA ALA A 72 -7.50 9.84 -8.74
C ALA A 72 -8.33 9.18 -9.84
N GLN A 73 -8.16 7.87 -10.05
CA GLN A 73 -8.96 7.13 -11.03
C GLN A 73 -10.44 7.04 -10.64
N GLN A 74 -10.77 6.94 -9.34
CA GLN A 74 -12.17 6.95 -8.89
C GLN A 74 -12.83 8.26 -9.27
N GLN A 75 -12.18 9.38 -8.94
CA GLN A 75 -12.68 10.70 -9.29
C GLN A 75 -12.76 10.91 -10.81
N GLN A 76 -11.80 10.38 -11.56
CA GLN A 76 -11.82 10.41 -13.02
C GLN A 76 -13.07 9.69 -13.56
N ARG A 77 -13.35 8.48 -13.09
CA ARG A 77 -14.52 7.69 -13.47
C ARG A 77 -15.81 8.43 -13.14
N ASP A 78 -15.92 8.98 -11.94
CA ASP A 78 -17.11 9.70 -11.49
C ASP A 78 -17.36 10.95 -12.36
N ASN A 79 -16.31 11.71 -12.67
CA ASN A 79 -16.39 12.87 -13.56
C ASN A 79 -16.84 12.50 -14.98
N VAL A 80 -16.31 11.41 -15.54
CA VAL A 80 -16.70 10.94 -16.87
C VAL A 80 -18.18 10.54 -16.88
N LEU A 81 -18.63 9.77 -15.90
CA LEU A 81 -20.03 9.33 -15.82
C LEU A 81 -21.00 10.48 -15.59
N ALA A 82 -20.60 11.49 -14.82
CA ALA A 82 -21.46 12.62 -14.47
C ALA A 82 -21.58 13.67 -15.58
N TYR A 83 -20.50 13.95 -16.32
CA TYR A 83 -20.43 15.15 -17.18
C TYR A 83 -20.16 14.86 -18.66
N TYR A 84 -19.60 13.71 -19.03
CA TYR A 84 -19.32 13.43 -20.43
C TYR A 84 -20.60 12.94 -21.14
N PRO A 85 -20.81 13.31 -22.43
CA PRO A 85 -21.93 12.78 -23.20
C PRO A 85 -21.79 11.26 -23.38
N PRO A 86 -22.89 10.48 -23.37
CA PRO A 86 -22.84 9.01 -23.41
C PRO A 86 -21.97 8.42 -24.53
N ALA A 87 -21.97 9.05 -25.71
CA ALA A 87 -21.16 8.64 -26.86
C ALA A 87 -19.63 8.71 -26.61
N ARG A 88 -19.17 9.53 -25.64
CA ARG A 88 -17.75 9.68 -25.30
C ARG A 88 -17.35 8.92 -24.03
N GLN A 89 -18.32 8.60 -23.16
CA GLN A 89 -18.03 7.93 -21.88
C GLN A 89 -17.27 6.62 -22.06
N ALA A 90 -17.67 5.77 -23.01
CA ALA A 90 -17.04 4.46 -23.21
C ALA A 90 -15.54 4.55 -23.48
N GLY A 91 -15.09 5.52 -24.29
CA GLY A 91 -13.68 5.72 -24.60
C GLY A 91 -12.88 6.22 -23.40
N GLU A 92 -13.42 7.19 -22.65
CA GLU A 92 -12.71 7.75 -21.49
C GLU A 92 -12.65 6.79 -20.31
N LEU A 93 -13.67 5.94 -20.13
CA LEU A 93 -13.69 4.94 -19.08
C LEU A 93 -12.60 3.86 -19.25
N GLN A 94 -12.06 3.66 -20.47
CA GLN A 94 -10.94 2.72 -20.69
C GLN A 94 -9.70 3.11 -19.87
N ARG A 95 -9.48 4.41 -19.62
CA ARG A 95 -8.37 4.89 -18.80
C ARG A 95 -8.49 4.47 -17.33
N THR A 96 -9.70 4.11 -16.89
CA THR A 96 -10.02 3.65 -15.53
C THR A 96 -10.25 2.14 -15.43
N GLN A 97 -9.75 1.35 -16.40
CA GLN A 97 -9.99 -0.09 -16.47
C GLN A 97 -9.58 -0.87 -15.21
N LEU A 98 -8.59 -0.38 -14.45
CA LEU A 98 -8.17 -1.00 -13.18
C LEU A 98 -9.25 -0.92 -12.08
N LEU A 99 -10.26 -0.07 -12.24
CA LEU A 99 -11.37 0.07 -11.30
C LEU A 99 -12.55 -0.86 -11.59
N VAL A 100 -12.54 -1.61 -12.70
CA VAL A 100 -13.67 -2.48 -13.05
C VAL A 100 -13.82 -3.58 -11.99
N GLY A 101 -14.94 -3.54 -11.27
CA GLY A 101 -15.24 -4.48 -10.18
C GLY A 101 -14.44 -4.25 -8.89
N VAL A 102 -13.71 -3.13 -8.77
CA VAL A 102 -12.87 -2.82 -7.62
C VAL A 102 -13.58 -1.86 -6.67
N LYS A 103 -13.57 -2.19 -5.37
CA LYS A 103 -14.24 -1.39 -4.31
C LYS A 103 -13.28 -0.61 -3.43
N ASP A 104 -12.05 -1.09 -3.28
CA ASP A 104 -11.05 -0.54 -2.37
C ASP A 104 -9.64 -0.62 -2.93
N VAL A 105 -8.67 -0.06 -2.19
CA VAL A 105 -7.26 -0.03 -2.60
C VAL A 105 -6.64 -1.43 -2.68
N ALA A 106 -7.14 -2.40 -1.90
CA ALA A 106 -6.64 -3.77 -1.92
C ALA A 106 -7.04 -4.48 -3.22
N GLY A 107 -8.30 -4.33 -3.65
CA GLY A 107 -8.77 -4.78 -4.96
C GLY A 107 -8.06 -4.07 -6.11
N TYR A 108 -7.77 -2.77 -5.95
CA TYR A 108 -7.03 -1.99 -6.95
C TYR A 108 -5.59 -2.49 -7.10
N TRP A 109 -4.91 -2.73 -5.99
CA TRP A 109 -3.58 -3.33 -5.98
C TRP A 109 -3.57 -4.71 -6.63
N ALA A 110 -4.55 -5.57 -6.29
CA ALA A 110 -4.67 -6.88 -6.92
C ALA A 110 -4.89 -6.78 -8.44
N ALA A 111 -5.70 -5.83 -8.91
CA ALA A 111 -5.90 -5.57 -10.33
C ALA A 111 -4.62 -5.09 -11.01
N TYR A 112 -3.90 -4.15 -10.41
CA TYR A 112 -2.60 -3.68 -10.89
C TYR A 112 -1.58 -4.81 -10.96
N CYS A 113 -1.50 -5.66 -9.93
CA CYS A 113 -0.61 -6.82 -9.88
C CYS A 113 -0.85 -7.76 -11.06
N ARG A 114 -2.12 -8.05 -11.38
CA ARG A 114 -2.50 -8.88 -12.52
C ARG A 114 -2.12 -8.24 -13.85
N SER A 115 -2.41 -6.95 -14.04
CA SER A 115 -2.17 -6.27 -15.33
C SER A 115 -0.69 -6.01 -15.59
N SER A 116 0.11 -5.78 -14.55
CA SER A 116 1.52 -5.40 -14.67
C SER A 116 2.49 -6.58 -14.59
N GLY A 117 2.03 -7.78 -14.23
CA GLY A 117 2.89 -8.93 -13.92
C GLY A 117 3.76 -8.74 -12.68
N THR A 118 3.40 -7.82 -11.78
CA THR A 118 4.22 -7.47 -10.60
C THR A 118 4.47 -8.66 -9.69
N LEU A 119 3.46 -9.49 -9.41
CA LEU A 119 3.67 -10.70 -8.59
C LEU A 119 4.64 -11.67 -9.26
N GLY A 120 4.59 -11.82 -10.59
CA GLY A 120 5.53 -12.68 -11.32
C GLY A 120 6.99 -12.19 -11.20
N ARG A 121 7.21 -10.87 -11.21
CA ARG A 121 8.54 -10.28 -10.94
C ARG A 121 8.96 -10.52 -9.50
N LEU A 122 8.08 -10.23 -8.54
CA LEU A 122 8.38 -10.41 -7.11
C LEU A 122 8.60 -11.88 -6.73
N ALA A 123 7.89 -12.82 -7.36
CA ALA A 123 8.01 -14.25 -7.07
C ALA A 123 9.39 -14.83 -7.39
N ARG A 124 10.14 -14.17 -8.30
CA ARG A 124 11.52 -14.53 -8.66
C ARG A 124 12.54 -14.08 -7.61
N LEU A 125 12.15 -13.20 -6.68
CA LEU A 125 13.00 -12.80 -5.55
C LEU A 125 13.34 -14.06 -4.72
N GLY A 126 14.62 -14.43 -4.73
CA GLY A 126 15.18 -15.58 -4.02
C GLY A 126 15.69 -15.23 -2.63
N ALA A 127 16.45 -16.13 -1.99
CA ALA A 127 16.99 -15.96 -0.64
C ALA A 127 18.48 -15.53 -0.58
N ALA A 128 19.14 -15.28 -1.72
CA ALA A 128 20.59 -15.06 -1.74
C ALA A 128 20.96 -13.57 -1.56
N PRO A 129 21.68 -13.18 -0.49
CA PRO A 129 22.17 -11.81 -0.33
C PRO A 129 23.28 -11.54 -1.35
N GLY A 130 23.15 -10.49 -2.15
CA GLY A 130 24.28 -9.93 -2.87
C GLY A 130 25.01 -8.90 -2.00
N ALA A 131 26.33 -8.86 -2.14
CA ALA A 131 27.14 -7.87 -1.46
C ALA A 131 26.85 -6.49 -2.01
N ASP A 132 26.65 -5.54 -1.11
CA ASP A 132 26.57 -4.13 -1.40
C ASP A 132 27.96 -3.50 -1.25
N PRO A 133 28.58 -2.97 -2.32
CA PRO A 133 29.89 -2.34 -2.23
C PRO A 133 29.90 -1.04 -1.39
N LYS A 134 28.74 -0.46 -1.06
CA LYS A 134 28.62 0.87 -0.42
C LYS A 134 27.74 0.93 0.85
N GLY A 135 27.10 -0.16 1.26
CA GLY A 135 26.29 -0.25 2.49
C GLY A 135 24.90 0.43 2.45
N GLU A 136 24.44 0.90 1.28
CA GLU A 136 23.15 1.56 1.06
C GLU A 136 22.17 0.81 0.11
N ARG A 137 22.61 -0.24 -0.60
CA ARG A 137 21.89 -1.01 -1.62
C ARG A 137 22.28 -2.49 -1.62
N VAL A 138 21.44 -3.34 -1.03
CA VAL A 138 21.55 -4.79 -1.25
C VAL A 138 21.09 -5.10 -2.68
N ALA A 139 22.03 -5.45 -3.56
CA ALA A 139 21.74 -5.96 -4.88
C ALA A 139 21.32 -7.43 -4.76
N TRP A 140 20.10 -7.76 -5.13
CA TRP A 140 19.60 -9.14 -5.08
C TRP A 140 19.60 -9.74 -6.46
N ARG A 141 20.27 -10.89 -6.66
CA ARG A 141 20.25 -11.58 -7.96
C ARG A 141 19.03 -12.49 -8.02
N SER A 142 18.04 -12.11 -8.81
CA SER A 142 16.81 -12.88 -9.05
C SER A 142 16.74 -13.23 -10.53
N GLY A 143 16.99 -14.50 -10.89
CA GLY A 143 16.94 -14.92 -12.29
C GLY A 143 17.98 -14.27 -13.21
N GLY A 144 19.09 -13.76 -12.65
CA GLY A 144 20.18 -13.10 -13.38
C GLY A 144 20.13 -11.57 -13.39
N GLU A 145 19.08 -10.95 -12.85
CA GLU A 145 18.97 -9.49 -12.73
C GLU A 145 19.30 -9.03 -11.31
N ASP A 146 20.08 -7.95 -11.20
CA ASP A 146 20.39 -7.29 -9.95
C ASP A 146 19.24 -6.33 -9.57
N VAL A 147 18.62 -6.59 -8.43
CA VAL A 147 17.45 -5.85 -7.92
C VAL A 147 17.90 -4.99 -6.74
N ALA A 148 17.68 -3.68 -6.82
CA ALA A 148 18.00 -2.74 -5.75
C ALA A 148 16.86 -2.63 -4.71
N LEU A 149 17.23 -2.61 -3.43
CA LEU A 149 16.35 -2.18 -2.35
C LEU A 149 16.46 -0.69 -2.07
N CYS A 150 15.31 -0.14 -1.68
CA CYS A 150 15.16 1.21 -1.21
C CYS A 150 14.65 1.15 0.23
N ARG A 151 15.11 2.07 1.07
CA ARG A 151 14.65 2.22 2.45
C ARG A 151 13.90 3.53 2.62
N GLU A 152 12.83 3.50 3.41
CA GLU A 152 12.17 4.71 3.94
C GLU A 152 11.90 4.48 5.43
N GLY A 153 12.55 5.28 6.28
CA GLY A 153 12.51 5.09 7.73
C GLY A 153 12.97 3.68 8.13
N ALA A 154 12.05 2.86 8.64
CA ALA A 154 12.32 1.49 9.07
C ALA A 154 11.84 0.41 8.10
N ARG A 155 11.26 0.79 6.95
CA ARG A 155 10.72 -0.15 5.95
C ARG A 155 11.62 -0.24 4.73
N TRP A 156 11.79 -1.46 4.24
CA TRP A 156 12.49 -1.78 3.00
C TRP A 156 11.49 -2.08 1.89
N THR A 157 11.84 -1.76 0.66
CA THR A 157 11.01 -2.01 -0.53
C THR A 157 11.87 -2.26 -1.76
N TYR A 158 11.28 -2.84 -2.79
CA TYR A 158 11.92 -2.94 -4.10
C TYR A 158 11.90 -1.57 -4.81
N CYS A 159 13.08 -1.01 -5.13
CA CYS A 159 13.18 0.33 -5.74
C CYS A 159 12.40 0.44 -7.06
N GLY A 160 12.48 -0.58 -7.91
CA GLY A 160 11.76 -0.57 -9.20
C GLY A 160 10.24 -0.55 -9.02
N LEU A 161 9.73 -1.14 -7.93
CA LEU A 161 8.31 -1.06 -7.62
C LEU A 161 7.92 0.32 -7.11
N ARG A 162 8.73 0.95 -6.25
CA ARG A 162 8.48 2.33 -5.80
C ARG A 162 8.38 3.29 -7.00
N GLU A 163 9.33 3.22 -7.92
CA GLU A 163 9.32 4.05 -9.13
C GLU A 163 8.08 3.77 -9.99
N ALA A 164 7.76 2.50 -10.26
CA ALA A 164 6.59 2.13 -11.05
C ALA A 164 5.27 2.63 -10.43
N LEU A 165 5.15 2.59 -9.10
CA LEU A 165 3.98 3.07 -8.38
C LEU A 165 3.91 4.60 -8.35
N GLU A 166 5.04 5.27 -8.25
CA GLU A 166 5.10 6.73 -8.37
C GLU A 166 4.69 7.18 -9.77
N GLN A 167 5.17 6.52 -10.82
CA GLN A 167 4.74 6.78 -12.20
C GLN A 167 3.25 6.50 -12.40
N LEU A 168 2.72 5.44 -11.80
CA LEU A 168 1.28 5.15 -11.80
C LEU A 168 0.47 6.30 -11.17
N LYS A 169 0.92 6.82 -10.03
CA LYS A 169 0.31 7.99 -9.37
C LYS A 169 0.35 9.21 -10.28
N LEU A 170 1.53 9.57 -10.80
CA LEU A 170 1.70 10.74 -11.66
C LEU A 170 0.81 10.66 -12.91
N LYS A 171 0.74 9.48 -13.54
CA LYS A 171 -0.14 9.24 -14.68
C LYS A 171 -1.61 9.42 -14.31
N ALA A 172 -2.07 8.80 -13.22
CA ALA A 172 -3.46 8.89 -12.79
C ALA A 172 -3.87 10.33 -12.44
N THR A 173 -2.99 11.09 -11.79
CA THR A 173 -3.24 12.52 -11.50
C THR A 173 -3.35 13.34 -12.78
N ARG A 174 -2.44 13.15 -13.74
CA ARG A 174 -2.48 13.85 -15.03
C ARG A 174 -3.74 13.52 -15.83
N ASP A 175 -4.12 12.24 -15.87
CA ASP A 175 -5.34 11.81 -16.54
C ASP A 175 -6.60 12.44 -15.91
N LEU A 176 -6.62 12.57 -14.57
CA LEU A 176 -7.69 13.27 -13.86
C LEU A 176 -7.75 14.77 -14.20
N GLU A 177 -6.61 15.45 -14.31
CA GLU A 177 -6.54 16.85 -14.73
C GLU A 177 -7.11 17.03 -16.14
N THR A 178 -6.69 16.19 -17.09
CA THR A 178 -7.25 16.19 -18.46
C THR A 178 -8.76 15.98 -18.44
N VAL A 179 -9.26 15.04 -17.62
CA VAL A 179 -10.71 14.82 -17.50
C VAL A 179 -11.42 16.04 -16.93
N ARG A 180 -10.87 16.69 -15.89
CA ARG A 180 -11.44 17.92 -15.29
C ARG A 180 -11.52 19.06 -16.30
N GLU A 181 -10.48 19.29 -17.09
CA GLU A 181 -10.51 20.28 -18.18
C GLU A 181 -11.60 19.97 -19.22
N GLY A 182 -11.75 18.69 -19.58
CA GLY A 182 -12.81 18.23 -20.46
C GLY A 182 -14.20 18.44 -19.85
N VAL A 183 -14.38 18.20 -18.55
CA VAL A 183 -15.64 18.46 -17.83
C VAL A 183 -16.07 19.92 -17.97
N GLU A 184 -15.16 20.87 -17.77
CA GLU A 184 -15.47 22.30 -17.89
C GLU A 184 -15.93 22.67 -19.32
N SER A 185 -15.36 22.01 -20.33
CA SER A 185 -15.78 22.18 -21.73
C SER A 185 -17.20 21.68 -22.02
N TYR A 186 -17.69 20.66 -21.29
CA TYR A 186 -19.05 20.13 -21.47
C TYR A 186 -20.07 20.87 -20.62
N LYS A 187 -19.71 21.32 -19.41
CA LYS A 187 -20.58 22.17 -18.58
C LYS A 187 -20.98 23.46 -19.31
N GLY A 188 -20.04 24.09 -20.02
CA GLY A 188 -20.29 25.31 -20.79
C GLY A 188 -21.12 25.13 -22.07
N ARG A 189 -21.38 23.89 -22.50
CA ARG A 189 -22.16 23.57 -23.73
C ARG A 189 -23.55 23.02 -23.44
N ALA A 190 -23.94 22.85 -22.18
CA ALA A 190 -25.25 22.35 -21.78
C ALA A 190 -26.35 23.44 -21.80
N LEU A 191 -26.28 24.37 -22.75
CA LEU A 191 -27.30 25.38 -23.05
C LEU A 191 -28.04 25.00 -24.33
#